data_AF-A0A7V5L3K3-F1
#
_entry.id   AF-A0A7V5L3K3-F1
#
_cell.length_a   1.000
_cell.length_b   1.000
_cell.length_c   1.000
_cell.angle_alpha   90.00
_cell.angle_beta   90.00
_cell.angle_gamma   90.00
#
_symmetry.space_group_name_H-M   'P 1'
#
loop_
_entity.id
_entity.type
_entity.pdbx_description
1 polymer ?
#
loop_
_entity_poly.entity_id
_entity_poly.type
_entity_poly.pdbx_seq_one_letter_code
_entity_poly.pdbx_strand_id
1 'polypeptide(L)'
;MHQVSLNEFKDAVETLGLLSLTSREDVRKKYLKLSRQYHPDMENGSTEKFQEIRNAYDILTHYMDNFRFVFDEEEFKRQNPILVSAFDKEWIKG
;
A
#
# COMPACT_ATOMS: atom_id res chain seq x y z
N MET A 1 16.40 2.77 8.41
CA MET A 1 15.26 2.49 7.51
C MET A 1 14.86 1.05 7.74
N HIS A 2 13.69 0.79 8.32
CA HIS A 2 13.16 -0.57 8.41
C HIS A 2 12.70 -0.97 7.01
N GLN A 3 13.35 -1.96 6.42
CA GLN A 3 13.03 -2.43 5.08
C GLN A 3 11.97 -3.51 5.21
N VAL A 4 10.72 -3.17 4.90
CA VAL A 4 9.60 -4.13 4.91
C VAL A 4 9.84 -5.17 3.83
N SER A 5 9.84 -6.45 4.22
CA SER A 5 9.99 -7.56 3.28
C SER A 5 8.68 -7.86 2.54
N LEU A 6 8.76 -8.48 1.35
CA LEU A 6 7.57 -8.86 0.56
C LEU A 6 6.61 -9.77 1.36
N ASN A 7 7.14 -10.59 2.26
CA ASN A 7 6.34 -11.52 3.05
C ASN A 7 5.54 -10.78 4.13
N GLU A 8 6.17 -9.84 4.83
CA GLU A 8 5.49 -8.97 5.82
C GLU A 8 4.42 -8.10 5.17
N PHE A 9 4.65 -7.63 3.95
CA PHE A 9 3.64 -6.89 3.21
C PHE A 9 2.41 -7.76 2.88
N LYS A 10 2.63 -9.00 2.41
CA LYS A 10 1.53 -9.94 2.11
C LYS A 10 0.72 -10.29 3.34
N ASP A 11 1.39 -10.58 4.45
CA ASP A 11 0.75 -10.88 5.73
C ASP A 11 -0.07 -9.68 6.24
N ALA A 12 0.45 -8.47 6.10
CA ALA A 12 -0.29 -7.26 6.47
C ALA A 12 -1.55 -7.04 5.62
N VAL A 13 -1.48 -7.30 4.31
CA VAL A 13 -2.62 -7.25 3.39
C VAL A 13 -3.69 -8.28 3.78
N GLU A 14 -3.28 -9.51 4.12
CA GLU A 14 -4.18 -10.59 4.52
C GLU A 14 -4.81 -10.31 5.89
N THR A 15 -4.02 -9.87 6.87
CA THR A 15 -4.47 -9.51 8.22
C THR A 15 -5.51 -8.39 8.21
N LEU A 16 -5.34 -7.38 7.35
CA LEU A 16 -6.36 -6.34 7.17
C LEU A 16 -7.44 -6.73 6.15
N GLY A 17 -7.32 -7.88 5.48
CA GLY A 17 -8.27 -8.38 4.47
C GLY A 17 -8.43 -7.41 3.29
N LEU A 18 -7.34 -6.80 2.81
CA LEU A 18 -7.37 -5.83 1.71
C LEU A 18 -7.44 -6.54 0.35
N LEU A 19 -8.39 -6.13 -0.49
CA LEU A 19 -8.43 -6.51 -1.90
C LEU A 19 -7.55 -5.50 -2.68
N SER A 20 -6.94 -5.97 -3.76
CA SER A 20 -5.87 -5.37 -4.56
C SER A 20 -5.98 -3.89 -4.97
N LEU A 21 -7.16 -3.28 -4.85
CA LEU A 21 -7.36 -1.83 -4.99
C LEU A 21 -7.95 -1.30 -3.68
N THR A 22 -7.10 -0.76 -2.81
CA THR A 22 -7.49 -0.22 -1.51
C THR A 22 -6.85 1.15 -1.33
N SER A 23 -7.66 2.16 -0.97
CA SER A 23 -7.20 3.51 -0.65
C SER A 23 -6.75 3.64 0.81
N ARG A 24 -5.95 4.67 1.14
CA ARG A 24 -5.48 4.91 2.53
C ARG A 24 -6.64 5.02 3.51
N GLU A 25 -7.76 5.58 3.07
CA GLU A 25 -8.99 5.67 3.83
C GLU A 25 -9.62 4.29 4.11
N ASP A 26 -9.60 3.37 3.15
CA ASP A 26 -10.11 2.01 3.31
C ASP A 26 -9.24 1.19 4.28
N VAL A 27 -7.91 1.31 4.19
CA VAL A 27 -6.97 0.72 5.17
C VAL A 27 -7.32 1.20 6.58
N ARG A 28 -7.51 2.52 6.74
CA ARG A 28 -7.86 3.12 8.05
C ARG A 28 -9.21 2.66 8.56
N LYS A 29 -10.23 2.57 7.70
CA LYS A 29 -11.58 2.09 8.09
C LYS A 29 -11.54 0.63 8.54
N LYS A 30 -10.80 -0.23 7.83
CA LYS A 30 -10.64 -1.65 8.21
C LYS A 30 -9.85 -1.81 9.50
N TYR A 31 -8.77 -1.07 9.69
CA TYR A 31 -8.05 -1.02 10.96
C TYR A 31 -8.98 -0.65 12.12
N LEU A 32 -9.75 0.45 12.00
CA LEU A 32 -10.71 0.86 13.03
C LEU A 32 -11.76 -0.20 13.34
N LYS A 33 -12.26 -0.91 12.32
CA LYS A 33 -13.23 -2.00 12.49
C LYS A 33 -12.61 -3.18 13.25
N LEU A 34 -11.43 -3.61 12.85
CA LEU A 34 -10.71 -4.72 13.46
C LEU A 34 -10.24 -4.39 14.88
N SER A 35 -9.73 -3.18 15.11
CA SER A 35 -9.33 -2.70 16.44
C SER A 35 -10.49 -2.67 17.43
N ARG A 36 -11.69 -2.31 16.99
CA ARG A 36 -12.89 -2.35 17.84
C ARG A 36 -13.36 -3.79 18.10
N GLN A 37 -13.16 -4.69 17.15
CA GLN A 37 -13.55 -6.10 17.29
C GLN A 37 -12.62 -6.87 18.22
N TYR A 38 -11.32 -6.59 18.19
CA TYR A 38 -10.29 -7.29 18.95
C TYR A 38 -9.72 -6.46 20.12
N HIS A 39 -10.38 -5.36 20.50
CA HIS A 39 -9.96 -4.54 21.63
C HIS A 39 -9.88 -5.39 22.92
N PRO A 40 -8.86 -5.23 23.79
CA PRO A 40 -8.70 -6.05 24.99
C PRO A 40 -9.89 -5.98 25.97
N ASP A 41 -10.66 -4.89 25.98
CA ASP A 41 -11.91 -4.76 26.75
C ASP A 41 -13.15 -5.45 26.13
N MET A 42 -13.04 -6.02 24.92
CA MET A 42 -14.13 -6.76 24.30
C MET A 42 -14.09 -8.23 24.70
N GLU A 43 -15.25 -8.89 24.69
CA GLU A 43 -15.38 -10.31 25.04
C GLU A 43 -14.56 -11.24 24.12
N ASN A 44 -14.34 -10.83 22.86
CA ASN A 44 -13.44 -11.49 21.88
C ASN A 44 -12.10 -10.76 21.73
N GLY A 45 -11.73 -9.94 22.71
CA GLY A 45 -10.50 -9.18 22.75
C GLY A 45 -9.27 -10.07 22.81
N SER A 46 -8.24 -9.71 22.08
CA SER A 46 -6.93 -10.38 22.19
C SER A 46 -5.84 -9.35 21.97
N THR A 47 -5.00 -9.16 22.99
CA THR A 47 -3.85 -8.26 22.94
C THR A 47 -2.92 -8.63 21.80
N GLU A 48 -2.72 -9.93 21.56
CA GLU A 48 -1.88 -10.44 20.48
C GLU A 48 -2.43 -10.04 19.10
N LYS A 49 -3.71 -10.34 18.85
CA LYS A 49 -4.36 -9.94 17.59
C LYS A 49 -4.40 -8.43 17.39
N PHE A 50 -4.64 -7.69 18.47
CA PHE A 50 -4.63 -6.22 18.40
C PHE A 50 -3.24 -5.69 18.02
N GLN A 51 -2.19 -6.29 18.55
CA GLN A 51 -0.80 -5.98 18.20
C GLN A 51 -0.51 -6.30 16.72
N GLU A 52 -0.95 -7.47 16.22
CA GLU A 52 -0.81 -7.87 14.82
C GLU A 52 -1.52 -6.90 13.87
N ILE A 53 -2.78 -6.55 14.17
CA ILE A 53 -3.58 -5.60 13.38
C ILE A 53 -2.90 -4.22 13.35
N ARG A 54 -2.35 -3.78 14.48
CA ARG A 54 -1.61 -2.51 14.56
C ARG A 54 -0.33 -2.54 13.73
N ASN A 55 0.43 -3.63 13.80
CA ASN A 55 1.65 -3.79 13.03
C ASN A 55 1.37 -3.82 11.52
N ALA A 56 0.35 -4.58 11.10
CA ALA A 56 -0.11 -4.62 9.71
C ALA A 56 -0.49 -3.22 9.18
N TYR A 57 -1.21 -2.44 9.99
CA TYR A 57 -1.56 -1.06 9.63
C TYR A 57 -0.34 -0.15 9.46
N ASP A 58 0.65 -0.27 10.36
CA ASP A 58 1.89 0.52 10.29
C ASP A 58 2.69 0.19 9.04
N ILE A 59 2.90 -1.10 8.76
CA ILE A 59 3.58 -1.59 7.56
C ILE A 59 2.92 -1.08 6.28
N LEU A 60 1.59 -1.20 6.19
CA LEU A 60 0.85 -0.76 5.01
C LEU A 60 0.86 0.75 4.85
N THR A 61 0.70 1.50 5.95
CA THR A 61 0.76 2.96 5.91
C THR A 61 2.15 3.43 5.51
N HIS A 62 3.20 2.82 6.06
CA HIS A 62 4.59 3.12 5.71
C HIS A 62 4.87 2.79 4.24
N TYR A 63 4.40 1.64 3.75
CA TYR A 63 4.49 1.29 2.33
C TYR A 63 3.80 2.37 1.48
N MET A 64 2.55 2.73 1.77
CA MET A 64 1.79 3.73 1.00
C MET A 64 2.40 5.14 1.06
N ASP A 65 2.99 5.53 2.19
CA ASP A 65 3.62 6.86 2.36
C ASP A 65 4.96 6.96 1.63
N ASN A 66 5.73 5.86 1.62
CA ASN A 66 7.00 5.76 0.91
C ASN A 66 6.84 5.33 -0.55
N PHE A 67 5.66 4.85 -0.95
CA PHE A 67 5.34 4.56 -2.34
C PHE A 67 5.07 5.88 -3.07
N ARG A 68 6.17 6.53 -3.48
CA ARG A 68 6.14 7.73 -4.30
C ARG A 68 5.74 7.35 -5.73
N PHE A 69 4.51 7.66 -6.12
CA PHE A 69 4.21 7.87 -7.54
C PHE A 69 4.91 9.16 -7.96
N VAL A 70 6.11 9.02 -8.51
CA VAL A 70 6.80 10.14 -9.14
C VAL A 70 6.05 10.42 -10.45
N PHE A 71 5.08 11.33 -10.42
CA PHE A 71 4.43 11.88 -11.61
C PHE A 71 5.34 12.93 -12.25
N ASP A 72 6.59 12.54 -12.51
CA ASP A 72 7.54 13.34 -13.27
C ASP A 72 7.58 12.82 -14.70
N GLU A 73 7.57 13.72 -15.66
CA GLU A 73 7.57 13.36 -17.08
C GLU A 73 8.80 12.52 -17.44
N GLU A 74 9.97 12.82 -16.85
CA GLU A 74 11.21 12.09 -17.11
C GLU A 74 11.18 10.70 -16.49
N GLU A 75 10.65 10.54 -15.28
CA GLU A 75 10.51 9.23 -14.64
C GLU A 75 9.45 8.36 -15.34
N PHE A 76 8.34 8.96 -15.80
CA PHE A 76 7.35 8.27 -16.63
C PHE A 76 7.98 7.78 -17.94
N LYS A 77 8.79 8.64 -18.59
CA LYS A 77 9.52 8.30 -19.82
C LYS A 77 10.55 7.19 -19.59
N ARG A 78 11.28 7.23 -18.47
CA ARG A 78 12.25 6.19 -18.04
C ARG A 78 11.60 4.84 -17.83
N GLN A 79 10.43 4.81 -17.18
CA GLN A 79 9.73 3.57 -16.84
C GLN A 79 8.93 2.97 -17.99
N ASN A 80 8.60 3.78 -19.02
CA ASN A 80 7.80 3.36 -20.18
C ASN A 80 8.53 3.62 -21.52
N PRO A 81 9.72 3.03 -21.75
CA PRO A 81 10.53 3.34 -22.94
C PRO A 81 9.84 2.99 -24.26
N ILE A 82 8.97 1.98 -24.27
CA ILE A 82 8.21 1.55 -25.46
C ILE A 82 7.18 2.62 -25.87
N LEU A 83 6.48 3.25 -24.92
CA LEU A 83 5.43 4.24 -25.20
C LEU A 83 6.01 5.58 -25.69
N VAL A 84 7.17 5.98 -25.19
CA VAL A 84 7.83 7.24 -25.57
C VAL A 84 8.39 7.15 -26.99
N SER A 85 9.02 6.02 -27.35
CA SER A 85 9.59 5.83 -28.70
C SER A 85 8.54 5.75 -29.82
N ALA A 86 7.28 5.48 -29.50
CA ALA A 86 6.18 5.46 -30.46
C ALA A 86 5.64 6.87 -30.76
N PHE A 87 5.68 7.79 -29.78
CA PHE A 87 5.21 9.17 -29.94
C PHE A 87 6.26 10.12 -30.56
N ASP A 88 7.55 9.82 -30.44
CA ASP A 88 8.62 10.68 -30.96
C ASP A 88 8.81 10.60 -32.50
N LYS A 89 8.23 9.59 -33.16
CA LYS A 89 8.44 9.35 -34.61
C LYS A 89 7.45 10.05 -35.54
N GLU A 90 6.42 10.71 -35.02
CA GLU A 90 5.43 11.42 -35.87
C GLU A 90 5.74 12.90 -36.13
N TRP A 91 6.75 13.50 -35.48
CA TRP A 91 7.06 14.93 -35.63
C TRP A 91 8.27 15.26 -36.54
N ILE A 92 8.97 14.26 -37.09
CA ILE A 92 10.00 14.47 -38.13
C ILE A 92 9.42 14.11 -39.50
N LYS A 93 8.35 14.81 -39.90
CA LYS A 93 7.90 14.93 -41.29
C LYS A 93 6.99 16.16 -41.41
N GLY A 94 7.63 17.33 -41.47
CA GLY A 94 7.02 18.62 -41.75
C GLY A 94 8.09 19.59 -42.20
#